data_AF-A0AA41NII8-F1
#
_entry.id   AF-A0AA41NII8-F1
#
_cell.length_a   1.000
_cell.length_b   1.000
_cell.length_c   1.000
_cell.angle_alpha   90.00
_cell.angle_beta   90.00
_cell.angle_gamma   90.00
#
_symmetry.space_group_name_H-M   'P 1'
#
loop_
_entity.id
_entity.type
_entity.pdbx_description
1 polymer ?
#
loop_
_entity_poly.entity_id
_entity_poly.type
_entity_poly.pdbx_seq_one_letter_code
_entity_poly.pdbx_strand_id
1 'polypeptide(L)'
;MELWVQLKQAGLEPPGLGPPPKALRRPPPEGSPGQTLLSPGEEPGGAKESLLWIWEELGNLRRVDIQLLSQLCSLGLEMGALREELVAILEEEEEEESTSEEEEKEEEPQGKQEEGHLGTACPVPRLPDFEMTI
;
A
#
# COMPACT_ATOMS: atom_id res chain seq x y z
N MET A 1 3.73 8.77 14.47
CA MET A 1 4.60 9.36 13.42
C MET A 1 5.71 8.42 12.97
N GLU A 2 6.12 7.44 13.79
CA GLU A 2 7.18 6.48 13.42
C GLU A 2 6.83 5.64 12.18
N LEU A 3 5.62 5.09 12.10
CA LEU A 3 5.18 4.28 10.95
C LEU A 3 5.24 5.05 9.62
N TRP A 4 4.91 6.34 9.61
CA TRP A 4 5.04 7.18 8.42
C TRP A 4 6.51 7.32 7.99
N VAL A 5 7.43 7.46 8.95
CA VAL A 5 8.86 7.54 8.67
C VAL A 5 9.37 6.22 8.09
N GLN A 6 8.93 5.09 8.65
CA GLN A 6 9.27 3.75 8.15
C GLN A 6 8.75 3.54 6.72
N LEU A 7 7.49 3.88 6.46
CA LEU A 7 6.88 3.79 5.12
C LEU A 7 7.70 4.58 4.09
N LYS A 8 8.13 5.79 4.46
CA LYS A 8 8.97 6.64 3.62
C LYS A 8 10.37 6.04 3.40
N GLN A 9 10.99 5.49 4.44
CA GLN A 9 12.30 4.85 4.34
C GLN A 9 12.28 3.61 3.44
N ALA A 10 11.16 2.88 3.44
CA ALA A 10 10.91 1.76 2.55
C ALA A 10 10.59 2.19 1.11
N GLY A 11 10.48 3.49 0.81
CA GLY A 11 10.10 3.98 -0.52
C GLY A 11 8.64 3.68 -0.89
N LEU A 12 7.80 3.34 0.09
CA LEU A 12 6.39 2.96 -0.08
C LEU A 12 5.44 4.16 0.06
N GLU A 13 5.97 5.40 0.01
CA GLU A 13 5.19 6.63 0.06
C GLU A 13 4.37 6.79 -1.23
N PRO A 14 3.04 7.00 -1.15
CA PRO A 14 2.22 7.17 -2.33
C PRO A 14 2.68 8.39 -3.15
N PRO A 15 2.80 8.26 -4.49
CA PRO A 15 3.28 9.35 -5.33
C PRO A 15 2.35 10.55 -5.23
N GLY A 16 2.93 11.74 -5.01
CA GLY A 16 2.18 12.99 -4.87
C GLY A 16 1.55 13.22 -3.49
N LEU A 17 1.63 12.24 -2.58
CA LEU A 17 1.25 12.44 -1.19
C LEU A 17 2.41 13.12 -0.47
N GLY A 18 2.25 14.41 -0.17
CA GLY A 18 3.23 15.16 0.62
C GLY A 18 3.27 14.71 2.09
N PRO A 19 4.10 15.36 2.93
CA PRO A 19 4.20 14.98 4.33
C PRO A 19 2.87 15.23 5.06
N PRO A 20 2.50 14.43 6.09
CA PRO A 20 1.19 14.50 6.73
C PRO A 20 0.88 15.91 7.24
N PRO A 21 -0.37 16.37 7.22
CA PRO A 21 -0.72 17.70 7.74
C PRO A 21 -0.21 17.94 9.16
N LYS A 22 0.18 19.18 9.49
CA LYS A 22 0.70 19.54 10.82
C LYS A 22 -0.23 19.14 11.97
N ALA A 23 -1.53 19.13 11.74
CA ALA A 23 -2.53 18.68 12.69
C ALA A 23 -2.34 17.21 13.10
N LEU A 24 -1.92 16.33 12.19
CA LEU A 24 -1.70 14.91 12.50
C LEU A 24 -0.32 14.64 13.10
N ARG A 25 0.63 15.57 12.97
CA ARG A 25 1.99 15.42 13.50
C ARG A 25 2.10 15.66 15.01
N ARG A 26 1.12 16.33 15.60
CA ARG A 26 1.08 16.61 17.04
C ARG A 26 -0.04 15.80 17.68
N PRO A 27 0.11 15.37 18.94
CA PRO A 27 -1.01 14.80 19.67
C PRO A 27 -2.18 15.81 19.73
N PRO A 28 -3.43 15.33 19.81
CA PRO A 28 -4.56 16.19 20.11
C PRO A 28 -4.28 16.92 21.44
N PRO A 29 -4.66 18.21 21.57
CA PRO A 29 -4.58 18.87 22.87
C PRO A 29 -5.41 18.09 23.89
N GLU A 30 -4.81 17.74 25.03
CA GLU A 30 -5.43 16.95 26.10
C GLU A 30 -6.27 17.80 27.08
N GLY A 31 -6.33 19.12 26.88
CA GLY A 31 -7.09 20.05 27.71
C GLY A 31 -8.47 20.36 27.13
N SER A 32 -9.48 20.52 27.99
CA SER A 32 -10.78 21.04 27.55
C SER A 32 -10.60 22.50 27.08
N PRO A 33 -11.15 22.90 25.92
CA PRO A 33 -11.16 24.30 25.49
C PRO A 33 -11.85 25.21 26.52
N GLY A 34 -12.69 24.62 27.38
CA GLY A 34 -13.37 25.28 28.49
C GLY A 34 -12.41 26.04 29.40
N GLN A 35 -11.21 25.52 29.69
CA GLN A 35 -10.29 26.23 30.60
C GLN A 35 -9.74 27.54 30.01
N THR A 36 -9.65 27.66 28.68
CA THR A 36 -9.19 28.87 27.99
C THR A 36 -10.34 29.87 27.74
N LEU A 37 -11.59 29.41 27.76
CA LEU A 37 -12.79 30.23 27.49
C LEU A 37 -13.57 30.63 28.76
N LEU A 38 -13.10 30.23 29.94
CA LEU A 38 -13.68 30.62 31.22
C LEU A 38 -12.99 31.88 31.77
N SER A 39 -13.36 33.04 31.24
CA SER A 39 -13.23 34.29 32.01
C SER A 39 -14.11 34.17 33.26
N PRO A 40 -13.62 34.49 34.47
CA PRO A 40 -14.44 34.40 35.68
C PRO A 40 -15.59 35.41 35.61
N GLY A 41 -16.83 34.95 35.42
CA GLY A 41 -18.03 35.76 35.62
C GLY A 41 -19.06 35.84 34.50
N GLU A 42 -18.84 35.24 33.33
CA GLU A 42 -19.81 35.27 32.21
C GLU A 42 -20.61 33.97 32.11
N GLU A 43 -21.92 34.06 32.37
CA GLU A 43 -22.91 33.01 32.09
C GLU A 43 -22.73 32.56 30.63
N PRO A 44 -22.37 31.30 30.38
CA PRO A 44 -22.19 30.82 29.03
C PRO A 44 -23.58 30.73 28.39
N GLY A 45 -23.88 31.65 27.48
CA GLY A 45 -25.09 31.58 26.66
C GLY A 45 -24.94 30.54 25.55
N GLY A 46 -26.04 29.96 25.06
CA GLY A 46 -26.10 28.79 24.14
C GLY A 46 -25.10 28.69 22.98
N ALA A 47 -24.58 29.81 22.50
CA ALA A 47 -23.52 29.85 21.48
C ALA A 47 -22.17 29.34 22.01
N LYS A 48 -21.86 29.56 23.29
CA LYS A 48 -20.62 29.11 23.94
C LYS A 48 -20.63 27.59 24.13
N GLU A 49 -21.75 26.99 24.52
CA GLU A 49 -21.93 25.54 24.57
C GLU A 49 -21.77 24.93 23.16
N SER A 50 -22.38 25.56 22.16
CA SER A 50 -22.28 25.11 20.77
C SER A 50 -20.83 25.11 20.28
N LEU A 51 -20.06 26.15 20.61
CA LEU A 51 -18.63 26.21 20.28
C LEU A 51 -17.81 25.15 21.01
N LEU A 52 -18.08 24.92 22.31
CA LEU A 52 -17.40 23.87 23.08
C LEU A 52 -17.65 22.49 22.49
N TRP A 53 -18.89 22.20 22.09
CA TRP A 53 -19.24 20.96 21.41
C TRP A 53 -18.50 20.81 20.07
N ILE A 54 -18.49 21.85 19.23
CA ILE A 54 -17.74 21.82 17.95
C ILE A 54 -16.25 21.51 18.18
N TRP A 55 -15.64 22.12 19.21
CA TRP A 55 -14.24 21.87 19.54
C TRP A 55 -13.98 20.42 19.97
N GLU A 56 -14.88 19.85 20.75
CA GLU A 56 -14.81 18.44 21.16
C GLU A 56 -14.91 17.51 19.95
N GLU A 57 -15.88 17.75 19.06
CA GLU A 57 -16.04 16.97 17.83
C GLU A 57 -14.82 17.07 16.90
N LEU A 58 -14.24 18.27 16.74
CA LEU A 58 -13.00 18.44 15.98
C LEU A 58 -11.82 17.69 16.62
N GLY A 59 -11.76 17.64 17.95
CA GLY A 59 -10.78 16.84 18.69
C GLY A 59 -10.96 15.34 18.45
N ASN A 60 -12.21 14.86 18.45
CA ASN A 60 -12.57 13.48 18.18
C ASN A 60 -12.21 13.09 16.74
N LEU A 61 -12.60 13.90 15.76
CA LEU A 61 -12.27 13.67 14.35
C LEU A 61 -10.75 13.60 14.14
N ARG A 62 -9.99 14.52 14.72
CA ARG A 62 -8.53 14.51 14.65
C ARG A 62 -7.93 13.24 15.24
N ARG A 63 -8.50 12.69 16.32
CA ARG A 63 -8.04 11.44 16.93
C ARG A 63 -8.26 10.26 15.97
N VAL A 64 -9.43 10.21 15.33
CA VAL A 64 -9.76 9.22 14.29
C VAL A 64 -8.79 9.35 13.10
N ASP A 65 -8.53 10.57 12.63
CA ASP A 65 -7.59 10.80 11.51
C ASP A 65 -6.18 10.31 11.83
N ILE A 66 -5.70 10.50 13.06
CA ILE A 66 -4.40 10.00 13.51
C ILE A 66 -4.38 8.47 13.51
N GLN A 67 -5.45 7.83 14.00
CA GLN A 67 -5.58 6.37 14.00
C GLN A 67 -5.62 5.81 12.58
N LEU A 68 -6.42 6.41 11.70
CA LEU A 68 -6.53 6.01 10.31
C LEU A 68 -5.19 6.14 9.58
N LEU A 69 -4.47 7.26 9.77
CA LEU A 69 -3.14 7.45 9.22
C LEU A 69 -2.18 6.35 9.70
N SER A 70 -2.25 5.98 10.98
CA SER A 70 -1.45 4.89 11.54
C SER A 70 -1.76 3.56 10.85
N GLN A 71 -3.04 3.22 10.70
CA GLN A 71 -3.47 1.98 10.05
C GLN A 71 -3.06 1.92 8.57
N LEU A 72 -3.19 3.03 7.85
CA LEU A 72 -2.75 3.12 6.45
C LEU A 72 -1.24 2.94 6.32
N CYS A 73 -0.45 3.48 7.26
CA CYS A 73 1.00 3.27 7.27
C CYS A 73 1.35 1.81 7.54
N SER A 74 0.70 1.18 8.53
CA SER A 74 0.90 -0.26 8.83
C SER A 74 0.55 -1.13 7.62
N LEU A 75 -0.61 -0.90 7.01
CA LEU A 75 -1.04 -1.63 5.82
C LEU A 75 -0.06 -1.46 4.66
N GLY A 76 0.44 -0.23 4.43
CA GLY A 76 1.42 0.02 3.38
C GLY A 76 2.73 -0.75 3.60
N LEU A 77 3.19 -0.86 4.84
CA LEU A 77 4.37 -1.66 5.19
C LEU A 77 4.12 -3.16 4.99
N GLU A 78 2.97 -3.67 5.41
CA GLU A 78 2.58 -5.08 5.19
C GLU A 78 2.49 -5.42 3.70
N MET A 79 1.90 -4.53 2.90
CA MET A 79 1.88 -4.67 1.44
C MET A 79 3.28 -4.63 0.82
N GLY A 80 4.20 -3.84 1.39
CA GLY A 80 5.60 -3.84 0.99
C GLY A 80 6.27 -5.18 1.23
N ALA A 81 6.13 -5.73 2.45
CA ALA A 81 6.67 -7.04 2.79
C ALA A 81 6.11 -8.16 1.90
N LEU A 82 4.80 -8.15 1.63
CA LEU A 82 4.18 -9.13 0.72
C LEU A 82 4.69 -9.02 -0.71
N ARG A 83 5.04 -7.81 -1.18
CA ARG A 83 5.65 -7.64 -2.51
C ARG A 83 7.06 -8.21 -2.57
N GLU A 84 7.85 -8.03 -1.51
CA GLU A 84 9.18 -8.61 -1.40
C GLU A 84 9.11 -10.14 -1.35
N GLU A 85 8.20 -10.70 -0.56
CA GLU A 85 7.95 -12.14 -0.49
C GLU A 85 7.52 -12.71 -1.85
N LEU A 86 6.62 -12.03 -2.56
CA LEU A 86 6.21 -12.46 -3.90
C LEU A 86 7.36 -12.44 -4.91
N VAL A 87 8.24 -11.42 -4.84
CA VAL A 87 9.44 -11.36 -5.71
C VAL A 87 10.37 -12.53 -5.40
N ALA A 88 10.64 -12.83 -4.13
CA ALA A 88 11.49 -13.95 -3.74
C ALA A 88 10.93 -15.29 -4.24
N ILE A 89 9.62 -15.52 -4.11
CA ILE A 89 8.98 -16.76 -4.61
C ILE A 89 9.14 -16.90 -6.12
N LEU A 90 8.97 -15.80 -6.88
CA LEU A 90 9.11 -15.83 -8.34
C LEU A 90 10.57 -16.05 -8.78
N GLU A 91 11.53 -15.47 -8.06
CA GLU A 91 12.97 -15.71 -8.30
C GLU A 91 13.33 -17.18 -8.01
N GLU A 92 12.83 -17.75 -6.91
CA GLU A 92 13.00 -19.18 -6.59
C GLU A 92 12.36 -20.10 -7.64
N GLU A 93 11.15 -19.76 -8.14
CA GLU A 93 10.45 -20.54 -9.17
C GLU A 93 11.19 -20.51 -10.52
N GLU A 94 11.75 -19.36 -10.93
CA GLU A 94 12.55 -19.22 -12.16
C GLU A 94 13.86 -20.03 -12.09
N GLU A 95 14.53 -20.04 -10.92
CA GLU A 95 15.73 -20.86 -10.71
C GLU A 95 15.42 -22.35 -10.85
N GLU A 96 14.39 -22.86 -10.16
CA GLU A 96 13.98 -24.27 -10.23
C GLU A 96 13.60 -24.70 -11.66
N GLU A 97 12.86 -23.87 -12.39
CA GLU A 97 12.52 -24.13 -13.81
C GLU A 97 13.78 -24.22 -14.67
N SER A 98 14.73 -23.30 -14.49
CA SER A 98 15.99 -23.28 -15.25
C SER A 98 16.86 -24.52 -15.00
N THR A 99 16.98 -24.98 -13.75
CA THR A 99 17.72 -26.22 -13.43
C THR A 99 17.02 -27.46 -14.00
N SER A 100 15.68 -27.50 -13.96
CA SER A 100 14.94 -28.63 -14.53
C SER A 100 15.12 -28.74 -16.05
N GLU A 101 15.16 -27.62 -16.76
CA GLU A 101 15.44 -27.59 -18.20
C GLU A 101 16.89 -27.96 -18.56
N GLU A 102 17.85 -27.71 -17.67
CA GLU A 102 19.24 -28.12 -17.85
C GLU A 102 19.43 -29.62 -17.59
N GLU A 103 18.75 -30.18 -16.58
CA GLU A 103 18.75 -31.63 -16.32
C GLU A 103 18.05 -32.43 -17.44
N GLU A 104 16.94 -31.93 -18.01
CA GLU A 104 16.28 -32.56 -19.16
C GLU A 104 17.14 -32.54 -20.44
N LYS A 105 18.03 -31.55 -20.60
CA LYS A 105 18.97 -31.47 -21.75
C LYS A 105 20.19 -32.38 -21.59
N GLU A 106 20.55 -32.80 -20.38
CA GLU A 106 21.66 -33.71 -20.14
C GLU A 106 21.26 -35.20 -20.29
N GLU A 107 19.95 -35.51 -20.26
CA GLU A 107 19.39 -36.86 -20.44
C GLU A 107 18.98 -37.24 -21.89
N GLU A 108 19.48 -36.54 -22.93
CA GLU A 108 19.25 -36.93 -24.34
C GLU A 108 20.47 -37.70 -24.94
N PRO A 109 20.52 -39.04 -24.88
CA PRO A 109 21.58 -39.80 -25.55
C PRO A 109 21.25 -40.00 -27.03
N GLN A 110 21.93 -39.24 -27.88
CA GLN A 110 22.54 -39.71 -29.14
C GLN A 110 21.74 -40.79 -29.92
N GLY A 111 20.62 -40.40 -30.54
CA GLY A 111 19.85 -41.21 -31.49
C GLY A 111 20.08 -40.80 -32.94
N LYS A 112 20.41 -41.77 -33.80
CA LYS A 112 20.85 -41.62 -35.20
C LYS A 112 19.87 -40.86 -36.11
N GLN A 113 20.47 -40.15 -37.08
CA GLN A 113 19.90 -39.60 -38.33
C GLN A 113 18.63 -40.28 -38.84
N GLU A 114 17.58 -39.50 -39.12
CA GLU A 114 16.79 -39.67 -40.34
C GLU A 114 16.20 -38.34 -40.83
N GLU A 115 16.30 -38.16 -42.13
CA GLU A 115 15.97 -37.01 -42.96
C GLU A 115 14.44 -36.81 -43.07
N GLY A 116 13.95 -35.57 -42.91
CA GLY A 116 12.50 -35.34 -42.97
C GLY A 116 12.06 -33.87 -42.89
N HIS A 117 12.37 -33.11 -43.94
CA HIS A 117 11.50 -32.09 -44.58
C HIS A 117 10.36 -31.39 -43.80
N LEU A 118 10.33 -30.06 -43.98
CA LEU A 118 9.20 -29.09 -43.93
C LEU A 118 9.02 -28.32 -42.62
N GLY A 119 9.32 -27.02 -42.71
CA GLY A 119 9.06 -26.06 -41.65
C GLY A 119 7.59 -25.77 -41.45
N THR A 120 7.23 -25.28 -40.27
CA THR A 120 6.07 -24.41 -40.07
C THR A 120 6.24 -23.59 -38.80
N ALA A 121 5.80 -22.34 -38.89
CA ALA A 121 6.12 -21.22 -38.02
C ALA A 121 5.60 -21.31 -36.56
N CYS A 122 6.22 -20.51 -35.69
CA CYS A 122 5.84 -20.26 -34.30
C CYS A 122 4.33 -20.02 -34.12
N PRO A 123 3.66 -20.64 -33.14
CA PRO A 123 2.31 -20.23 -32.79
C PRO A 123 2.36 -18.90 -32.03
N VAL A 124 1.83 -17.86 -32.67
CA VAL A 124 1.52 -16.57 -32.03
C VAL A 124 0.39 -16.78 -31.00
N PRO A 125 0.50 -16.28 -29.75
CA PRO A 125 -0.61 -16.29 -28.81
C PRO A 125 -1.70 -15.35 -29.34
N ARG A 126 -2.88 -15.89 -29.68
CA ARG A 126 -4.03 -15.09 -30.11
C ARG A 126 -4.73 -14.50 -28.89
N LEU A 127 -4.80 -13.16 -28.82
CA LEU A 127 -5.68 -12.46 -27.89
C LEU A 127 -7.16 -12.73 -28.27
N PRO A 128 -8.07 -12.83 -27.29
CA PRO A 128 -9.49 -12.97 -27.58
C PRO A 128 -10.08 -11.65 -28.10
N ASP A 129 -10.71 -11.74 -29.26
CA ASP A 129 -11.42 -10.64 -29.92
C ASP A 129 -12.75 -10.39 -29.19
N PHE A 130 -12.75 -9.53 -28.17
CA PHE A 130 -14.02 -9.02 -27.62
C PHE A 130 -14.52 -7.87 -28.49
N GLU A 131 -15.47 -8.19 -29.37
CA GLU A 131 -16.21 -7.22 -30.18
C GLU A 131 -17.07 -6.35 -29.25
N MET A 132 -16.72 -5.06 -29.13
CA MET A 132 -17.49 -4.08 -28.37
C MET A 132 -18.47 -3.39 -29.30
N THR A 133 -19.71 -3.85 -29.31
CA THR A 133 -20.82 -3.17 -30.00
C THR A 133 -21.15 -1.88 -29.26
N ILE A 134 -21.05 -0.75 -29.97
CA ILE A 134 -21.44 0.60 -29.50
C ILE A 134 -22.94 0.84 -29.72
#